data_AF-A0A5P2UHF7-F1
#
_entry.id   AF-A0A5P2UHF7-F1
#
_cell.length_a   1.000
_cell.length_b   1.000
_cell.length_c   1.000
_cell.angle_alpha   90.00
_cell.angle_beta   90.00
_cell.angle_gamma   90.00
#
_symmetry.space_group_name_H-M   'P 1'
#
loop_
_entity.id
_entity.type
_entity.pdbx_description
1 polymer ?
#
loop_
_entity_poly.entity_id
_entity_poly.type
_entity_poly.pdbx_seq_one_letter_code
_entity_poly.pdbx_strand_id
1 'polypeptide(L)'
;MRLTPTERDRLLLRSAAELARARRARGLKLNVPEATALIADTVCEAARDGKRLAEAIAEARAVLGPDDVLPGVSDVVTEVHVEAVFDDGSRLAVVSAPIAGAVSLGDEAPGAVVPGPGVPQPEPALHLRVRNTAAVPVSVTSHFHFFEANPRLDFDRAAAYGMRLCVPAGSSVRFDPHGEGEVGLVPIGGDRIAIGFAGLVDGPLDAPGARQEALRRAAACGYLGVPGEDPADARAEDPRPGPGEGPAPTGRPEGNPA
;
A
#
# COMPACT_ATOMS: atom_id res chain seq x y z
N MET A 1 25.90 -6.86 41.30
CA MET A 1 25.33 -7.44 40.06
C MET A 1 25.98 -6.77 38.86
N ARG A 2 26.13 -7.48 37.73
CA ARG A 2 26.60 -6.90 36.47
C ARG A 2 25.39 -6.59 35.59
N LEU A 3 24.74 -5.47 35.85
CA LEU A 3 23.53 -5.07 35.11
C LEU A 3 23.90 -4.49 33.75
N THR A 4 23.29 -5.04 32.71
CA THR A 4 23.24 -4.49 31.35
C THR A 4 22.46 -3.17 31.31
N PRO A 5 22.63 -2.33 30.27
CA PRO A 5 21.82 -1.12 30.12
C PRO A 5 20.31 -1.39 30.16
N THR A 6 19.83 -2.40 29.42
CA THR A 6 18.41 -2.78 29.40
C THR A 6 17.88 -3.18 30.77
N GLU A 7 18.67 -3.89 31.57
CA GLU A 7 18.26 -4.24 32.94
C GLU A 7 18.19 -3.00 33.85
N ARG A 8 19.05 -2.01 33.66
CA ARG A 8 18.95 -0.73 34.39
C ARG A 8 17.69 0.04 33.98
N ASP A 9 17.37 0.07 32.70
CA ASP A 9 16.17 0.74 32.21
C ASP A 9 14.89 0.07 32.75
N ARG A 10 14.87 -1.27 32.88
CA ARG A 10 13.77 -1.98 33.54
C ARG A 10 13.64 -1.64 35.02
N LEU A 11 14.75 -1.45 35.73
CA LEU A 11 14.71 -0.98 37.13
C LEU A 11 14.18 0.45 37.24
N LEU A 12 14.51 1.32 36.28
CA LEU A 12 13.95 2.67 36.21
C LEU A 12 12.44 2.64 35.94
N LEU A 13 12.00 1.79 35.01
CA LEU A 13 10.58 1.57 34.73
C LEU A 13 9.84 1.10 35.99
N ARG A 14 10.39 0.09 36.69
CA ARG A 14 9.84 -0.40 37.95
C ARG A 14 9.71 0.71 38.99
N SER A 15 10.74 1.53 39.14
CA SER A 15 10.75 2.65 40.09
C SER A 15 9.65 3.68 39.76
N ALA A 16 9.44 3.98 38.49
CA ALA A 16 8.36 4.86 38.05
C ALA A 16 6.96 4.25 38.31
N ALA A 17 6.79 2.94 38.08
CA ALA A 17 5.55 2.24 38.36
C ALA A 17 5.24 2.16 39.87
N GLU A 18 6.26 1.95 40.72
CA GLU A 18 6.10 2.01 42.18
C GLU A 18 5.67 3.39 42.65
N LEU A 19 6.26 4.45 42.10
CA LEU A 19 5.82 5.82 42.38
C LEU A 19 4.36 6.04 41.97
N ALA A 20 3.94 5.55 40.79
CA ALA A 20 2.56 5.61 40.32
C ALA A 20 1.61 4.84 41.25
N ARG A 21 1.93 3.60 41.62
CA ARG A 21 1.14 2.81 42.60
C ARG A 21 1.00 3.53 43.93
N ALA A 22 2.08 4.11 44.45
CA ALA A 22 2.07 4.85 45.71
C ALA A 22 1.20 6.13 45.63
N ARG A 23 1.16 6.81 44.48
CA ARG A 23 0.28 7.96 44.24
C ARG A 23 -1.18 7.54 44.15
N ARG A 24 -1.49 6.50 43.36
CA ARG A 24 -2.84 5.93 43.24
C ARG A 24 -3.39 5.45 44.59
N ALA A 25 -2.56 4.79 45.41
CA ALA A 25 -2.93 4.33 46.75
C ALA A 25 -3.32 5.48 47.71
N ARG A 26 -2.88 6.72 47.44
CA ARG A 26 -3.31 7.93 48.16
C ARG A 26 -4.55 8.60 47.54
N GLY A 27 -5.19 7.97 46.55
CA GLY A 27 -6.37 8.49 45.86
C GLY A 27 -6.07 9.50 44.76
N LEU A 28 -4.81 9.63 44.32
CA LEU A 28 -4.48 10.50 43.18
C LEU A 28 -4.82 9.80 41.86
N LYS A 29 -5.44 10.56 40.96
CA LYS A 29 -5.61 10.17 39.56
C LYS A 29 -4.28 10.25 38.82
N LEU A 30 -3.95 9.20 38.08
CA LEU A 30 -2.67 9.07 37.39
C LEU A 30 -2.62 9.95 36.14
N ASN A 31 -1.45 10.54 35.89
CA ASN A 31 -1.14 11.22 34.63
C ASN A 31 -0.57 10.25 33.58
N VAL A 32 -0.22 10.78 32.40
CA VAL A 32 0.30 9.99 31.27
C VAL A 32 1.55 9.15 31.63
N PRO A 33 2.66 9.73 32.13
CA PRO A 33 3.83 8.93 32.53
C PRO A 33 3.53 7.85 33.58
N GLU A 34 2.68 8.15 34.56
CA GLU A 34 2.34 7.22 35.63
C GLU A 34 1.50 6.04 35.15
N ALA A 35 0.49 6.32 34.32
CA ALA A 35 -0.34 5.28 33.70
C ALA A 35 0.53 4.36 32.82
N THR A 36 1.33 4.95 31.93
CA THR A 36 2.25 4.21 31.05
C THR A 36 3.22 3.33 31.83
N ALA A 37 3.86 3.86 32.87
CA ALA A 37 4.81 3.11 33.68
C ALA A 37 4.13 1.93 34.40
N LEU A 38 2.96 2.16 34.99
CA LEU A 38 2.22 1.13 35.72
C LEU A 38 1.75 0.01 34.79
N ILE A 39 1.20 0.35 33.61
CA ILE A 39 0.77 -0.62 32.59
C ILE A 39 1.96 -1.46 32.11
N ALA A 40 3.07 -0.81 31.77
CA ALA A 40 4.27 -1.49 31.28
C ALA A 40 4.90 -2.41 32.34
N ASP A 41 4.96 -1.95 33.59
CA ASP A 41 5.46 -2.77 34.71
C ASP A 41 4.55 -3.97 34.97
N THR A 42 3.22 -3.83 34.86
CA THR A 42 2.30 -4.98 34.97
C THR A 42 2.61 -6.08 33.95
N VAL A 43 2.97 -5.72 32.71
CA VAL A 43 3.41 -6.72 31.71
C VAL A 43 4.71 -7.39 32.15
N CYS A 44 5.71 -6.61 32.59
CA CYS A 44 6.99 -7.13 33.03
C CYS A 44 6.86 -8.12 34.19
N GLU A 45 6.01 -7.80 35.18
CA GLU A 45 5.78 -8.66 36.34
C GLU A 45 4.99 -9.91 35.94
N ALA A 46 3.96 -9.78 35.11
CA ALA A 46 3.21 -10.92 34.58
C ALA A 46 4.10 -11.89 33.78
N ALA A 47 5.01 -11.35 32.94
CA ALA A 47 6.00 -12.15 32.24
C ALA A 47 6.95 -12.86 33.21
N ARG A 48 7.39 -12.14 34.26
CA ARG A 48 8.26 -12.69 35.30
C ARG A 48 7.59 -13.80 36.12
N ASP A 49 6.27 -13.74 36.27
CA ASP A 49 5.44 -14.76 36.90
C ASP A 49 5.19 -15.99 36.00
N GLY A 50 5.74 -16.02 34.78
CA GLY A 50 5.62 -17.14 33.84
C GLY A 50 4.31 -17.15 33.05
N LYS A 51 3.55 -16.05 33.04
CA LYS A 51 2.32 -15.94 32.24
C LYS A 51 2.67 -15.81 30.76
N ARG A 52 1.75 -16.25 29.88
CA ARG A 52 1.91 -16.08 28.44
C ARG A 52 1.71 -14.61 28.04
N LEU A 53 2.30 -14.22 26.91
CA LEU A 53 2.18 -12.85 26.37
C LEU A 53 0.72 -12.33 26.33
N ALA A 54 -0.21 -13.15 25.86
CA ALA A 54 -1.62 -12.77 25.78
C ALA A 54 -2.25 -12.51 27.16
N GLU A 55 -1.86 -13.28 28.18
CA GLU A 55 -2.35 -13.12 29.55
C GLU A 55 -1.76 -11.86 30.19
N ALA A 56 -0.46 -11.60 29.98
CA ALA A 56 0.20 -10.38 30.45
C ALA A 56 -0.43 -9.12 29.83
N ILE A 57 -0.75 -9.15 28.52
CA ILE A 57 -1.46 -8.05 27.85
C ILE A 57 -2.87 -7.87 28.44
N ALA A 58 -3.61 -8.96 28.67
CA ALA A 58 -4.95 -8.88 29.23
C ALA A 58 -4.95 -8.28 30.65
N GLU A 59 -3.99 -8.68 31.48
CA GLU A 59 -3.81 -8.14 32.82
C GLU A 59 -3.41 -6.66 32.80
N ALA A 60 -2.52 -6.27 31.90
CA ALA A 60 -2.12 -4.88 31.71
C ALA A 60 -3.29 -3.99 31.26
N ARG A 61 -4.24 -4.51 30.46
CA ARG A 61 -5.47 -3.78 30.10
C ARG A 61 -6.45 -3.65 31.26
N ALA A 62 -6.43 -4.58 32.21
CA ALA A 62 -7.36 -4.59 33.34
C ALA A 62 -6.85 -3.79 34.56
N VAL A 63 -5.59 -3.35 34.55
CA VAL A 63 -4.96 -2.77 35.75
C VAL A 63 -5.42 -1.33 36.06
N LEU A 64 -5.84 -0.58 35.04
CA LEU A 64 -6.37 0.78 35.15
C LEU A 64 -7.74 0.91 34.48
N GLY A 65 -8.67 1.58 35.17
CA GLY A 65 -9.93 2.05 34.63
C GLY A 65 -9.97 3.58 34.47
N PRO A 66 -11.09 4.13 33.95
CA PRO A 66 -11.25 5.57 33.72
C PRO A 66 -11.16 6.40 35.01
N ASP A 67 -11.56 5.83 36.15
CA ASP A 67 -11.53 6.54 37.44
C ASP A 67 -10.12 6.64 38.04
N ASP A 68 -9.18 5.82 37.56
CA ASP A 68 -7.80 5.79 38.06
C ASP A 68 -6.91 6.87 37.43
N VAL A 69 -7.37 7.52 36.35
CA VAL A 69 -6.56 8.43 35.53
C VAL A 69 -7.17 9.82 35.44
N LEU A 70 -6.35 10.82 35.14
CA LEU A 70 -6.81 12.18 34.86
C LEU A 70 -7.63 12.22 33.54
N PRO A 71 -8.56 13.17 33.39
CA PRO A 71 -9.25 13.39 32.12
C PRO A 71 -8.26 13.58 30.96
N GLY A 72 -8.53 12.97 29.81
CA GLY A 72 -7.69 13.04 28.61
C GLY A 72 -6.52 12.04 28.57
N VAL A 73 -6.20 11.36 29.69
CA VAL A 73 -5.10 10.38 29.70
C VAL A 73 -5.40 9.20 28.78
N SER A 74 -6.64 8.74 28.70
CA SER A 74 -7.07 7.68 27.78
C SER A 74 -7.01 8.07 26.31
N ASP A 75 -7.15 9.36 26.00
CA ASP A 75 -7.01 9.88 24.64
C ASP A 75 -5.55 9.95 24.20
N VAL A 76 -4.63 10.12 25.16
CA VAL A 76 -3.18 10.21 24.90
C VAL A 76 -2.50 8.84 24.96
N VAL A 77 -2.85 8.00 25.93
CA VAL A 77 -2.25 6.66 26.13
C VAL A 77 -3.10 5.64 25.39
N THR A 78 -3.03 5.67 24.07
CA THR A 78 -3.79 4.74 23.20
C THR A 78 -3.13 3.37 23.12
N GLU A 79 -1.80 3.31 23.23
CA GLU A 79 -1.02 2.08 23.23
C GLU A 79 0.19 2.20 24.18
N VAL A 80 0.56 1.09 24.82
CA VAL A 80 1.81 0.98 25.59
C VAL A 80 2.62 -0.18 25.06
N HIS A 81 3.86 0.11 24.66
CA HIS A 81 4.81 -0.88 24.15
C HIS A 81 5.89 -1.16 25.19
N VAL A 82 6.11 -2.44 25.51
CA VAL A 82 7.15 -2.84 26.46
C VAL A 82 7.75 -4.18 26.06
N GLU A 83 9.08 -4.27 26.10
CA GLU A 83 9.79 -5.55 25.94
C GLU A 83 9.99 -6.22 27.30
N ALA A 84 9.33 -7.34 27.51
CA ALA A 84 9.42 -8.15 28.72
C ALA A 84 10.10 -9.49 28.43
N VAL A 85 10.74 -10.07 29.46
CA VAL A 85 11.41 -11.37 29.38
C VAL A 85 10.45 -12.44 29.89
N PHE A 86 9.97 -13.28 28.97
CA PHE A 86 9.15 -14.44 29.24
C PHE A 86 10.03 -15.70 29.34
N ASP A 87 9.43 -16.83 29.70
CA ASP A 87 10.13 -18.12 29.79
C ASP A 87 10.74 -18.57 28.45
N ASP A 88 10.21 -18.08 27.33
CA ASP A 88 10.70 -18.33 25.97
C ASP A 88 11.56 -17.19 25.41
N GLY A 89 11.96 -16.23 26.25
CA GLY A 89 12.84 -15.11 25.91
C GLY A 89 12.15 -13.75 25.86
N SER A 90 12.86 -12.75 25.33
CA SER A 90 12.31 -11.40 25.16
C SER A 90 11.18 -11.37 24.12
N ARG A 91 10.07 -10.72 24.47
CA ARG A 91 8.95 -10.43 23.55
C ARG A 91 8.52 -8.98 23.68
N LEU A 92 8.15 -8.36 22.56
CA LEU A 92 7.46 -7.07 22.55
C LEU A 92 5.97 -7.30 22.86
N ALA A 93 5.50 -6.72 23.96
CA ALA A 93 4.09 -6.62 24.27
C ALA A 93 3.55 -5.27 23.79
N VAL A 94 2.47 -5.32 23.03
CA VAL A 94 1.71 -4.16 22.56
C VAL A 94 0.36 -4.18 23.25
N VAL A 95 0.15 -3.25 24.19
CA VAL A 95 -1.08 -3.13 24.95
C VAL A 95 -1.92 -2.01 24.34
N SER A 96 -2.77 -2.36 23.38
CA SER A 96 -3.70 -1.41 22.73
C SER A 96 -4.92 -1.14 23.61
N ALA A 97 -5.38 0.12 23.63
CA ALA A 97 -6.44 0.61 24.52
C ALA A 97 -6.26 0.13 25.98
N PRO A 98 -5.16 0.54 26.64
CA PRO A 98 -4.71 -0.05 27.90
C PRO A 98 -5.53 0.38 29.13
N ILE A 99 -6.42 1.36 29.00
CA ILE A 99 -7.31 1.81 30.08
C ILE A 99 -8.72 1.30 29.77
N ALA A 100 -9.11 0.19 30.39
CA ALA A 100 -10.36 -0.49 30.07
C ALA A 100 -11.59 0.35 30.42
N GLY A 101 -12.54 0.42 29.50
CA GLY A 101 -13.81 1.14 29.69
C GLY A 101 -13.69 2.67 29.64
N ALA A 102 -12.53 3.21 29.27
CA ALA A 102 -12.38 4.64 29.07
C ALA A 102 -13.19 5.13 27.87
N VAL A 103 -13.77 6.32 28.03
CA VAL A 103 -14.50 7.03 26.97
C VAL A 103 -13.65 8.23 26.56
N SER A 104 -13.48 8.42 25.26
CA SER A 104 -12.75 9.56 24.71
C SER A 104 -13.44 10.87 25.06
N LEU A 105 -12.66 11.93 25.29
CA LEU A 105 -13.19 13.29 25.43
C LEU A 105 -13.63 13.91 24.09
N GLY A 106 -13.45 13.22 22.96
CA GLY A 106 -13.86 13.70 21.64
C GLY A 106 -13.12 14.97 21.24
N ASP A 107 -13.85 16.00 20.83
CA ASP A 107 -13.26 17.29 20.39
C ASP A 107 -12.55 18.04 21.53
N GLU A 108 -12.84 17.71 22.79
CA GLU A 108 -12.19 18.29 23.97
C GLU A 108 -10.93 17.50 24.39
N ALA A 109 -10.59 16.42 23.68
CA ALA A 109 -9.41 15.62 23.97
C ALA A 109 -8.11 16.40 23.66
N PRO A 110 -7.03 16.19 24.44
CA PRO A 110 -5.72 16.75 24.12
C PRO A 110 -5.26 16.36 22.71
N GLY A 111 -5.07 17.34 21.83
CA GLY A 111 -4.64 17.10 20.46
C GLY A 111 -5.74 16.64 19.49
N ALA A 112 -7.02 16.75 19.88
CA ALA A 112 -8.14 16.44 19.00
C ALA A 112 -8.05 17.21 17.67
N VAL A 113 -8.23 16.50 16.56
CA VAL A 113 -8.26 17.08 15.21
C VAL A 113 -9.71 17.34 14.84
N VAL A 114 -10.10 18.61 14.80
CA VAL A 114 -11.44 19.03 14.36
C VAL A 114 -11.45 19.13 12.83
N PRO A 115 -12.20 18.28 12.11
CA PRO A 115 -12.17 18.27 10.66
C PRO A 115 -12.75 19.56 10.08
N GLY A 116 -12.03 20.16 9.13
CA GLY A 116 -12.56 21.21 8.27
C GLY A 116 -13.45 20.66 7.15
N PRO A 117 -13.95 21.52 6.26
CA PRO A 117 -14.65 21.08 5.06
C PRO A 117 -13.74 20.16 4.23
N GLY A 118 -14.30 19.03 3.77
CA GLY A 118 -13.55 18.04 3.00
C GLY A 118 -13.08 18.56 1.64
N VAL A 119 -11.95 18.02 1.16
CA VAL A 119 -11.48 18.25 -0.22
C VAL A 119 -12.21 17.29 -1.16
N PRO A 120 -12.77 17.77 -2.29
CA PRO A 120 -13.38 16.90 -3.29
C PRO A 120 -12.40 15.84 -3.77
N GLN A 121 -12.85 14.58 -3.81
CA GLN A 121 -12.07 13.49 -4.36
C GLN A 121 -12.30 13.41 -5.88
N PRO A 122 -11.29 13.00 -6.66
CA PRO A 122 -11.47 12.80 -8.08
C PRO A 122 -12.44 11.64 -8.33
N GLU A 123 -13.31 11.80 -9.32
CA GLU A 123 -14.16 10.72 -9.81
C GLU A 123 -13.39 9.87 -10.84
N PRO A 124 -13.64 8.56 -10.91
CA PRO A 124 -13.00 7.70 -11.90
C PRO A 124 -13.37 8.12 -13.33
N ALA A 125 -12.36 8.33 -14.17
CA ALA A 125 -12.55 8.60 -15.60
C ALA A 125 -12.83 7.32 -16.41
N LEU A 126 -12.43 6.16 -15.87
CA LEU A 126 -12.59 4.85 -16.49
C LEU A 126 -12.80 3.80 -15.41
N HIS A 127 -13.69 2.84 -15.65
CA HIS A 127 -13.82 1.64 -14.83
C HIS A 127 -13.35 0.42 -15.62
N LEU A 128 -12.51 -0.41 -15.00
CA LEU A 128 -12.02 -1.66 -15.59
C LEU A 128 -12.29 -2.83 -14.66
N ARG A 129 -12.78 -3.93 -15.22
CA ARG A 129 -12.78 -5.23 -14.55
C ARG A 129 -11.37 -5.81 -14.63
N VAL A 130 -10.87 -6.28 -13.50
CA VAL A 130 -9.52 -6.82 -13.33
C VAL A 130 -9.62 -8.18 -12.68
N ARG A 131 -9.01 -9.19 -13.31
CA ARG A 131 -8.91 -10.54 -12.78
C ARG A 131 -7.48 -10.86 -12.38
N ASN A 132 -7.26 -11.31 -11.15
CA ASN A 132 -5.99 -11.88 -10.76
C ASN A 132 -5.94 -13.36 -11.16
N THR A 133 -5.06 -13.72 -12.10
CA THR A 133 -4.91 -15.12 -12.53
C THR A 133 -3.91 -15.91 -11.68
N ALA A 134 -3.16 -15.25 -10.79
CA ALA A 134 -2.14 -15.88 -9.96
C ALA A 134 -2.74 -16.61 -8.74
N ALA A 135 -2.00 -17.59 -8.22
CA ALA A 135 -2.29 -18.29 -6.97
C ALA A 135 -1.91 -17.49 -5.71
N VAL A 136 -1.40 -16.26 -5.89
CA VAL A 136 -0.98 -15.35 -4.82
C VAL A 136 -1.71 -14.00 -4.97
N PRO A 137 -1.95 -13.29 -3.87
CA PRO A 137 -2.57 -11.97 -3.94
C PRO A 137 -1.64 -10.95 -4.60
N VAL A 138 -2.24 -10.01 -5.33
CA VAL A 138 -1.53 -8.87 -5.94
C VAL A 138 -2.13 -7.58 -5.40
N SER A 139 -1.30 -6.63 -5.00
CA SER A 139 -1.75 -5.29 -4.57
C SER A 139 -1.11 -4.22 -5.43
N VAL A 140 -1.91 -3.25 -5.88
CA VAL A 140 -1.47 -2.14 -6.72
C VAL A 140 -1.74 -0.83 -5.98
N THR A 141 -0.74 0.04 -5.87
CA THR A 141 -0.83 1.30 -5.12
C THR A 141 -1.45 2.43 -5.95
N SER A 142 -1.97 3.45 -5.27
CA SER A 142 -2.69 4.61 -5.84
C SER A 142 -2.01 5.32 -7.01
N HIS A 143 -0.66 5.36 -7.03
CA HIS A 143 0.14 6.12 -8.00
C HIS A 143 0.98 5.23 -8.92
N PHE A 144 0.73 3.92 -8.91
CA PHE A 144 1.36 3.02 -9.85
C PHE A 144 0.74 3.19 -11.26
N HIS A 145 1.56 3.22 -12.31
CA HIS A 145 1.07 3.24 -13.68
C HIS A 145 0.34 1.93 -13.99
N PHE A 146 -1.00 1.96 -14.02
CA PHE A 146 -1.83 0.76 -13.93
C PHE A 146 -1.59 -0.21 -15.10
N PHE A 147 -1.29 0.32 -16.28
CA PHE A 147 -0.83 -0.45 -17.45
C PHE A 147 0.34 -1.39 -17.16
N GLU A 148 1.27 -1.00 -16.29
CA GLU A 148 2.48 -1.75 -15.95
C GLU A 148 2.29 -2.67 -14.74
N ALA A 149 1.07 -2.77 -14.21
CA ALA A 149 0.77 -3.64 -13.08
C ALA A 149 1.03 -5.11 -13.43
N ASN A 150 1.19 -5.96 -12.41
CA ASN A 150 1.65 -7.35 -12.53
C ASN A 150 1.10 -8.08 -13.79
N PRO A 151 1.95 -8.76 -14.58
CA PRO A 151 1.55 -9.45 -15.81
C PRO A 151 0.39 -10.44 -15.67
N ARG A 152 0.17 -10.98 -14.45
CA ARG A 152 -0.89 -11.96 -14.15
C ARG A 152 -2.25 -11.32 -13.82
N LEU A 153 -2.32 -9.99 -13.71
CA LEU A 153 -3.59 -9.28 -13.72
C LEU A 153 -4.08 -9.16 -15.17
N ASP A 154 -5.26 -9.70 -15.44
CA ASP A 154 -5.92 -9.69 -16.74
C ASP A 154 -7.01 -8.61 -16.77
N PHE A 155 -6.81 -7.63 -17.64
CA PHE A 155 -7.64 -6.44 -17.84
C PHE A 155 -7.24 -5.74 -19.13
N ASP A 156 -8.06 -4.83 -19.66
CA ASP A 156 -7.71 -4.06 -20.86
C ASP A 156 -6.53 -3.11 -20.59
N ARG A 157 -5.33 -3.54 -20.98
CA ARG A 157 -4.10 -2.76 -20.81
C ARG A 157 -4.07 -1.54 -21.71
N ALA A 158 -4.63 -1.65 -22.91
CA ALA A 158 -4.64 -0.54 -23.86
C ALA A 158 -5.48 0.64 -23.31
N ALA A 159 -6.56 0.36 -22.58
CA ALA A 159 -7.37 1.36 -21.89
C ALA A 159 -6.70 1.90 -20.60
N ALA A 160 -5.88 1.09 -19.92
CA ALA A 160 -5.16 1.48 -18.72
C ALA A 160 -3.89 2.32 -18.95
N TYR A 161 -3.48 2.52 -20.21
CA TYR A 161 -2.27 3.29 -20.54
C TYR A 161 -2.36 4.74 -20.08
N GLY A 162 -1.37 5.21 -19.34
CA GLY A 162 -1.29 6.54 -18.77
C GLY A 162 -2.27 6.80 -17.63
N MET A 163 -2.81 5.74 -17.03
CA MET A 163 -3.79 5.79 -15.94
C MET A 163 -3.20 5.25 -14.62
N ARG A 164 -3.77 5.68 -13.50
CA ARG A 164 -3.50 5.18 -12.14
C ARG A 164 -4.81 4.94 -11.39
N LEU A 165 -4.77 4.21 -10.28
CA LEU A 165 -5.95 3.95 -9.47
C LEU A 165 -6.59 5.25 -8.93
N CYS A 166 -7.91 5.34 -9.06
CA CYS A 166 -8.73 6.40 -8.49
C CYS A 166 -9.09 6.07 -7.04
N VAL A 167 -8.07 6.02 -6.19
CA VAL A 167 -8.20 5.76 -4.75
C VAL A 167 -7.39 6.79 -3.97
N PRO A 168 -7.61 6.95 -2.64
CA PRO A 168 -6.85 7.90 -1.84
C PRO A 168 -5.34 7.71 -1.98
N ALA A 169 -4.60 8.82 -1.97
CA ALA A 169 -3.15 8.80 -2.06
C ALA A 169 -2.54 7.96 -0.92
N GLY A 170 -1.57 7.11 -1.24
CA GLY A 170 -0.95 6.16 -0.30
C GLY A 170 -1.73 4.85 -0.09
N SER A 171 -2.99 4.76 -0.54
CA SER A 171 -3.76 3.50 -0.50
C SER A 171 -3.38 2.54 -1.64
N SER A 172 -3.91 1.33 -1.56
CA SER A 172 -3.78 0.29 -2.58
C SER A 172 -5.08 -0.48 -2.76
N VAL A 173 -5.23 -1.12 -3.93
CA VAL A 173 -6.28 -2.09 -4.19
C VAL A 173 -5.64 -3.48 -4.20
N ARG A 174 -6.25 -4.41 -3.46
CA ARG A 174 -5.82 -5.81 -3.38
C ARG A 174 -6.74 -6.69 -4.22
N PHE A 175 -6.13 -7.56 -5.01
CA PHE A 175 -6.79 -8.63 -5.74
C PHE A 175 -6.35 -9.96 -5.14
N ASP A 176 -7.28 -10.70 -4.54
CA ASP A 176 -7.00 -12.02 -3.98
C ASP A 176 -6.68 -13.06 -5.08
N PRO A 177 -6.06 -14.20 -4.73
CA PRO A 177 -5.79 -15.27 -5.70
C PRO A 177 -7.04 -15.67 -6.48
N HIS A 178 -6.96 -15.69 -7.81
CA HIS A 178 -8.08 -16.03 -8.70
C HIS A 178 -9.32 -15.12 -8.58
N GLY A 179 -9.21 -14.03 -7.82
CA GLY A 179 -10.28 -13.07 -7.59
C GLY A 179 -10.47 -12.12 -8.77
N GLU A 180 -11.65 -11.52 -8.81
CA GLU A 180 -12.03 -10.49 -9.78
C GLU A 180 -12.60 -9.29 -9.04
N GLY A 181 -12.34 -8.09 -9.56
CA GLY A 181 -12.87 -6.85 -9.03
C GLY A 181 -12.92 -5.76 -10.09
N GLU A 182 -13.75 -4.75 -9.84
CA GLU A 182 -13.80 -3.55 -10.67
C GLU A 182 -13.01 -2.43 -10.00
N VAL A 183 -12.24 -1.69 -10.79
CA VAL A 183 -11.47 -0.54 -10.30
C VAL A 183 -11.74 0.70 -11.12
N GLY A 184 -11.83 1.82 -10.43
CA GLY A 184 -11.81 3.15 -11.03
C GLY A 184 -10.38 3.62 -11.31
N LEU A 185 -10.17 4.22 -12.46
CA LEU A 185 -8.89 4.77 -12.90
C LEU A 185 -9.02 6.26 -13.24
N VAL A 186 -7.94 7.01 -13.00
CA VAL A 186 -7.79 8.41 -13.39
C VAL A 186 -6.48 8.61 -14.16
N PRO A 187 -6.41 9.58 -15.08
CA PRO A 187 -5.17 9.88 -15.79
C PRO A 187 -4.06 10.29 -14.81
N ILE A 188 -2.84 9.88 -15.13
CA ILE A 188 -1.64 10.46 -14.52
C ILE A 188 -1.62 11.97 -14.88
N GLY A 189 -1.42 12.82 -13.87
CA GLY A 189 -1.33 14.28 -14.05
C GLY A 189 0.12 14.76 -14.28
N GLY A 190 0.33 16.07 -14.18
CA GLY A 190 1.66 16.69 -14.38
C GLY A 190 2.16 16.53 -15.83
N ASP A 191 3.48 16.38 -15.99
CA ASP A 191 4.13 16.23 -17.30
C ASP A 191 3.88 14.86 -17.97
N ARG A 192 3.15 13.96 -17.29
CA ARG A 192 2.79 12.63 -17.79
C ARG A 192 4.01 11.82 -18.26
N ILE A 193 5.05 11.80 -17.44
CA ILE A 193 6.27 11.01 -17.66
C ILE A 193 6.27 9.83 -16.70
N ALA A 194 6.34 8.61 -17.24
CA ALA A 194 6.38 7.36 -16.47
C ALA A 194 7.79 6.75 -16.52
N ILE A 195 8.49 6.73 -15.39
CA ILE A 195 9.86 6.20 -15.27
C ILE A 195 9.88 5.12 -14.18
N GLY A 196 10.55 4.00 -14.42
CA GLY A 196 10.64 2.88 -13.49
C GLY A 196 9.51 1.89 -13.73
N PHE A 197 8.65 1.67 -12.73
CA PHE A 197 7.57 0.66 -12.76
C PHE A 197 8.06 -0.71 -13.27
N ALA A 198 7.66 -1.12 -14.47
CA ALA A 198 8.13 -2.34 -15.12
C ALA A 198 9.03 -2.06 -16.35
N GLY A 199 9.39 -0.80 -16.58
CA GLY A 199 10.20 -0.33 -17.70
C GLY A 199 9.52 -0.44 -19.06
N LEU A 200 8.18 -0.53 -19.09
CA LEU A 200 7.45 -0.68 -20.35
C LEU A 200 7.35 0.64 -21.12
N VAL A 201 7.38 1.78 -20.41
CA VAL A 201 7.40 3.13 -21.01
C VAL A 201 8.77 3.79 -20.85
N ASP A 202 9.22 3.99 -19.60
CA ASP A 202 10.47 4.70 -19.26
C ASP A 202 10.65 6.04 -19.98
N GLY A 203 9.61 6.87 -19.98
CA GLY A 203 9.59 8.15 -20.69
C GLY A 203 8.24 8.86 -20.70
N PRO A 204 8.09 9.91 -21.54
CA PRO A 204 6.83 10.62 -21.72
C PRO A 204 5.73 9.71 -22.29
N LEU A 205 4.57 9.66 -21.63
CA LEU A 205 3.43 8.83 -22.03
C LEU A 205 2.84 9.27 -23.37
N ASP A 206 2.87 10.58 -23.65
CA ASP A 206 2.20 11.16 -24.81
C ASP A 206 3.15 11.36 -26.01
N ALA A 207 4.38 10.81 -25.95
CA ALA A 207 5.32 10.87 -27.07
C ALA A 207 4.81 10.04 -28.29
N PRO A 208 5.06 10.49 -29.54
CA PRO A 208 4.63 9.75 -30.72
C PRO A 208 5.14 8.31 -30.73
N GLY A 209 4.23 7.34 -30.84
CA GLY A 209 4.56 5.91 -30.85
C GLY A 209 4.81 5.27 -29.48
N ALA A 210 4.85 6.04 -28.39
CA ALA A 210 5.17 5.51 -27.05
C ALA A 210 4.15 4.47 -26.58
N ARG A 211 2.86 4.72 -26.80
CA ARG A 211 1.78 3.79 -26.45
C ARG A 211 1.88 2.47 -27.22
N GLN A 212 2.14 2.53 -28.53
CA GLN A 212 2.27 1.35 -29.38
C GLN A 212 3.49 0.52 -28.97
N GLU A 213 4.63 1.17 -28.74
CA GLU A 213 5.85 0.50 -28.29
C GLU A 213 5.68 -0.15 -26.91
N ALA A 214 5.02 0.53 -25.98
CA ALA A 214 4.73 -0.01 -24.65
C ALA A 214 3.83 -1.25 -24.72
N LEU A 215 2.78 -1.23 -25.56
CA LEU A 215 1.90 -2.39 -25.79
C LEU A 215 2.67 -3.55 -26.40
N ARG A 216 3.54 -3.29 -27.39
CA ARG A 216 4.40 -4.30 -28.01
C ARG A 216 5.33 -4.95 -26.97
N ARG A 217 5.96 -4.16 -26.11
CA ARG A 217 6.81 -4.66 -25.00
C ARG A 217 6.00 -5.49 -24.00
N ALA A 218 4.82 -5.00 -23.60
CA ALA A 218 3.93 -5.73 -22.69
C ALA A 218 3.56 -7.11 -23.25
N ALA A 219 3.18 -7.18 -24.54
CA ALA A 219 2.89 -8.45 -25.21
C ALA A 219 4.12 -9.37 -25.23
N ALA A 220 5.29 -8.85 -25.60
CA ALA A 220 6.54 -9.61 -25.64
C ALA A 220 6.96 -10.15 -24.25
N CYS A 221 6.63 -9.44 -23.18
CA CYS A 221 6.88 -9.84 -21.80
C CYS A 221 5.75 -10.69 -21.19
N GLY A 222 4.73 -11.07 -21.97
CA GLY A 222 3.65 -11.97 -21.52
C GLY A 222 2.67 -11.33 -20.54
N TYR A 223 2.45 -10.02 -20.64
CA TYR A 223 1.39 -9.34 -19.90
C TYR A 223 0.02 -9.72 -20.46
N LEU A 224 -0.91 -10.14 -19.60
CA LEU A 224 -2.28 -10.49 -19.99
C LEU A 224 -3.09 -9.24 -20.38
N GLY A 225 -4.10 -9.40 -21.23
CA GLY A 225 -5.01 -8.32 -21.59
C GLY A 225 -4.41 -7.21 -22.48
N VAL A 226 -3.29 -7.49 -23.15
CA VAL A 226 -2.83 -6.70 -24.30
C VAL A 226 -3.66 -7.13 -25.52
N PRO A 227 -4.25 -6.20 -26.30
CA PRO A 227 -4.97 -6.55 -27.52
C PRO A 227 -4.04 -7.34 -28.45
N GLY A 228 -4.47 -8.52 -28.89
CA GLY A 228 -3.76 -9.24 -29.94
C GLY A 228 -3.87 -8.50 -31.26
N GLU A 229 -2.81 -8.50 -32.05
CA GLU A 229 -2.99 -8.40 -33.51
C GLU A 229 -3.75 -9.66 -33.93
N ASP A 230 -5.02 -9.50 -34.31
CA ASP A 230 -5.76 -10.59 -34.91
C ASP A 230 -5.01 -10.99 -36.20
N PRO A 231 -4.55 -12.24 -36.38
CA PRO A 231 -3.80 -12.65 -37.57
C PRO A 231 -4.62 -12.53 -38.88
N ALA A 232 -5.91 -12.20 -38.77
CA ALA A 232 -6.83 -11.99 -39.88
C ALA A 232 -6.67 -10.61 -40.54
N ASP A 233 -6.26 -9.56 -39.82
CA ASP A 233 -6.15 -8.20 -40.37
C ASP A 233 -4.84 -7.95 -41.13
N ALA A 234 -3.80 -8.76 -40.88
CA ALA A 234 -2.55 -8.70 -41.63
C ALA A 234 -2.64 -9.28 -43.05
N ARG A 235 -3.79 -9.85 -43.46
CA ARG A 235 -4.00 -10.44 -44.80
C ARG A 235 -4.76 -9.53 -45.76
N ALA A 236 -5.13 -8.31 -45.36
CA ALA A 236 -5.94 -7.41 -46.17
C ALA A 236 -5.14 -6.39 -47.00
N GLU A 237 -3.81 -6.32 -46.86
CA GLU A 237 -2.95 -5.45 -47.68
C GLU A 237 -1.90 -6.26 -48.46
N ASP A 238 -2.37 -7.03 -49.45
CA ASP A 238 -1.54 -7.43 -50.57
C ASP A 238 -2.20 -6.92 -51.88
N PRO A 239 -1.77 -5.78 -52.43
CA PRO A 239 -2.28 -5.30 -53.70
C PRO A 239 -1.69 -6.18 -54.80
N ARG A 240 -2.45 -7.19 -55.23
CA ARG A 240 -2.12 -7.99 -56.42
C ARG A 240 -1.82 -7.03 -57.60
N PRO A 241 -0.71 -7.21 -58.34
CA PRO A 241 -0.49 -6.47 -59.57
C PRO A 241 -1.48 -6.99 -60.64
N GLY A 242 -2.30 -6.09 -61.18
CA GLY A 242 -3.20 -6.38 -62.29
C GLY A 242 -2.44 -6.68 -63.60
N PRO A 243 -3.04 -7.42 -64.54
CA PRO A 243 -2.36 -7.81 -65.78
C PRO A 243 -2.49 -6.72 -66.85
N GLY A 244 -1.36 -6.37 -67.45
CA GLY A 244 -1.29 -5.96 -68.86
C GLY A 244 -1.13 -4.46 -69.13
N GLU A 245 0.02 -4.10 -69.72
CA GLU A 245 0.10 -3.45 -71.03
C GLU A 245 1.58 -3.43 -71.47
N GLY A 246 1.90 -4.14 -72.55
CA GLY A 246 3.22 -4.11 -73.16
C GLY A 246 3.37 -2.93 -74.12
N PRO A 247 4.56 -2.35 -74.30
CA PRO A 247 4.80 -1.41 -75.39
C PRO A 247 5.46 -2.08 -76.61
N ALA A 248 5.08 -1.54 -77.76
CA ALA A 248 5.35 -1.93 -79.14
C ALA A 248 6.82 -1.71 -79.59
N PRO A 249 7.20 -2.15 -80.82
CA PRO A 249 8.58 -2.48 -81.19
C PRO A 249 9.39 -1.26 -81.67
N THR A 250 10.69 -1.25 -81.37
CA THR A 250 11.65 -0.30 -81.94
C THR A 250 12.20 -0.81 -83.26
N GLY A 251 11.87 -0.12 -84.35
CA GLY A 251 12.39 -0.36 -85.69
C GLY A 251 13.84 0.13 -85.83
N ARG A 252 14.65 -0.66 -86.54
CA ARG A 252 15.81 -0.17 -87.32
C ARG A 252 15.31 0.39 -88.65
N PRO A 253 16.07 1.31 -89.27
CA PRO A 253 16.78 0.87 -90.47
C PRO A 253 18.22 1.39 -90.58
N GLU A 254 18.90 0.80 -91.55
CA GLU A 254 20.31 0.82 -91.91
C GLU A 254 20.77 2.12 -92.59
N GLY A 255 22.08 2.37 -92.60
CA GLY A 255 22.74 3.41 -93.39
C GLY A 255 24.25 3.49 -93.17
N ASN A 256 25.00 2.77 -94.01
CA ASN A 256 26.46 2.52 -94.08
C ASN A 256 27.24 3.69 -94.77
N PRO A 257 28.46 3.49 -95.32
CA PRO A 257 29.83 3.42 -94.75
C PRO A 257 30.71 4.66 -95.05
N ALA A 258 31.84 4.79 -94.33
CA ALA A 258 33.19 5.07 -94.86
C ALA A 258 34.21 4.88 -93.73
#